data_AF-M3HS54-F1
#
_entry.id   AF-M3HS54-F1
#
_cell.length_a   1.000
_cell.length_b   1.000
_cell.length_c   1.000
_cell.angle_alpha   90.00
_cell.angle_beta   90.00
_cell.angle_gamma   90.00
#
_symmetry.space_group_name_H-M   'P 1'
#
loop_
_entity.id
_entity.type
_entity.pdbx_description
1 polymer ?
#
loop_
_entity_poly.entity_id
_entity_poly.type
_entity_poly.pdbx_seq_one_letter_code
_entity_poly.pdbx_strand_id
1 'polypeptide(L)' 'MSSQVVIDGFNLIYKFPDLEEYMVRNRLLEARQGLLERIESYSQKKKEQTFHVFFDGKKKSVTKSFRKLSEN' A
#
# COMPACT_ATOMS: atom_id res chain seq x y z
N MET A 1 23.38 -12.81 -4.30
CA MET A 1 22.24 -12.47 -5.19
C MET A 1 21.06 -12.19 -4.28
N SER A 2 20.48 -10.98 -4.31
CA SER A 2 19.29 -10.69 -3.50
C SER A 2 18.06 -11.36 -4.15
N SER A 3 17.27 -12.05 -3.33
CA SER A 3 16.02 -12.66 -3.80
C SER A 3 14.90 -11.61 -3.82
N GLN A 4 14.02 -11.70 -4.80
CA GLN A 4 12.90 -10.77 -4.97
C GLN A 4 11.63 -11.43 -4.45
N VAL A 5 10.89 -10.71 -3.60
CA VAL A 5 9.58 -11.14 -3.09
C VAL A 5 8.54 -10.16 -3.59
N VAL A 6 7.56 -10.68 -4.31
CA VAL A 6 6.43 -9.90 -4.85
C VAL A 6 5.19 -10.23 -4.02
N ILE A 7 4.52 -9.19 -3.55
CA ILE A 7 3.37 -9.30 -2.65
C ILE A 7 2.16 -8.63 -3.29
N ASP A 8 1.04 -9.36 -3.35
CA ASP A 8 -0.29 -8.78 -3.51
C ASP A 8 -0.74 -8.19 -2.17
N GLY A 9 -0.69 -6.86 -2.09
CA GLY A 9 -0.99 -6.12 -0.87
C GLY A 9 -2.46 -6.24 -0.45
N PHE A 10 -3.40 -6.38 -1.40
CA PHE A 10 -4.81 -6.49 -1.03
C PHE A 10 -5.14 -7.85 -0.45
N ASN A 11 -4.72 -8.92 -1.10
CA ASN A 11 -4.90 -10.26 -0.55
C ASN A 11 -4.24 -10.36 0.84
N LEU A 12 -3.06 -9.76 1.01
CA LEU A 12 -2.33 -9.83 2.27
C LEU A 12 -2.97 -9.03 3.41
N ILE A 13 -3.62 -7.89 3.12
CA ILE A 13 -4.39 -7.13 4.14
C ILE A 13 -5.44 -8.02 4.81
N TYR A 14 -6.18 -8.82 4.05
CA TYR A 14 -7.21 -9.74 4.59
C TYR A 14 -6.65 -10.90 5.42
N LYS A 15 -5.33 -11.01 5.58
CA LYS A 15 -4.71 -12.00 6.48
C LYS A 15 -4.45 -11.46 7.88
N PHE A 16 -4.67 -10.15 8.10
CA PHE A 16 -4.46 -9.51 9.39
C PHE A 16 -5.79 -8.92 9.89
N PRO A 17 -6.38 -9.44 10.98
CA PRO A 17 -7.70 -9.01 11.44
C PRO A 17 -7.82 -7.50 11.69
N ASP A 18 -6.77 -6.86 12.20
CA ASP A 18 -6.73 -5.41 12.44
C ASP A 18 -6.67 -4.60 11.14
N LEU A 19 -6.02 -5.12 10.09
CA LEU A 19 -6.00 -4.46 8.78
C LEU A 19 -7.30 -4.71 8.00
N GLU A 20 -7.89 -5.89 8.15
CA GLU A 20 -9.20 -6.21 7.62
C GLU A 20 -10.29 -5.29 8.21
N GLU A 21 -10.22 -4.98 9.51
CA GLU A 21 -11.14 -4.02 10.15
C GLU A 21 -11.10 -2.65 9.46
N TYR A 22 -9.91 -2.18 9.07
CA TYR A 22 -9.79 -0.94 8.29
C TYR A 22 -10.45 -1.07 6.92
N MET A 23 -10.35 -2.21 6.24
CA MET A 23 -11.04 -2.43 4.96
C MET A 23 -12.56 -2.41 5.11
N VAL A 24 -13.11 -3.09 6.14
CA VAL A 24 -14.55 -3.10 6.43
C VAL A 24 -15.08 -1.68 6.71
N ARG A 25 -14.25 -0.82 7.33
CA ARG A 25 -14.59 0.57 7.64
C ARG A 25 -14.28 1.57 6.52
N ASN A 26 -13.94 1.10 5.31
CA ASN A 26 -13.51 1.95 4.18
C ASN A 26 -12.26 2.82 4.46
N ARG A 27 -11.42 2.41 5.41
CA ARG A 27 -10.18 3.07 5.83
C ARG A 27 -8.98 2.49 5.09
N LEU A 28 -9.03 2.59 3.75
CA LEU A 28 -8.05 1.98 2.85
C LEU A 28 -6.62 2.50 3.07
N LEU A 29 -6.46 3.78 3.42
CA LEU A 29 -5.14 4.36 3.64
C LEU A 29 -4.45 3.71 4.84
N GLU A 30 -5.19 3.54 5.92
CA GLU A 30 -4.72 2.95 7.18
C GLU A 30 -4.44 1.46 7.01
N ALA A 31 -5.27 0.73 6.27
CA ALA A 31 -5.00 -0.68 5.93
C ALA A 31 -3.66 -0.85 5.18
N ARG A 32 -3.40 0.02 4.18
CA ARG A 32 -2.13 -0.01 3.42
C ARG A 32 -0.94 0.39 4.28
N GLN A 33 -1.08 1.44 5.07
CA GLN A 33 -0.01 1.92 5.95
C GLN A 33 0.38 0.84 6.97
N GLY A 34 -0.59 0.24 7.64
CA GLY A 34 -0.35 -0.84 8.61
C GLY A 34 0.19 -2.12 7.97
N LEU A 35 -0.06 -2.37 6.68
CA LEU A 35 0.62 -3.44 5.95
C LEU A 35 2.10 -3.10 5.67
N LEU A 36 2.38 -1.88 5.20
CA LEU A 36 3.75 -1.45 4.88
C LEU A 36 4.66 -1.46 6.11
N GLU A 37 4.17 -0.99 7.26
CA GLU A 37 4.92 -1.01 8.53
C GLU A 37 5.30 -2.44 8.97
N ARG A 38 4.41 -3.40 8.74
CA ARG A 38 4.68 -4.83 9.00
C ARG A 38 5.75 -5.38 8.07
N ILE A 39 5.65 -5.05 6.78
CA ILE A 39 6.60 -5.52 5.77
C ILE A 39 7.97 -4.89 6.01
N GLU A 40 8.04 -3.62 6.40
CA GLU A 40 9.26 -2.96 6.79
C GLU A 40 9.89 -3.63 8.03
N SER A 41 9.10 -3.87 9.07
CA SER A 41 9.58 -4.58 10.27
C SER A 41 10.06 -6.00 9.94
N TYR A 42 9.42 -6.68 9.00
CA TYR A 42 9.82 -8.01 8.53
C TYR A 42 11.09 -7.95 7.67
N SER A 43 11.22 -6.97 6.79
CA SER A 43 12.35 -6.85 5.87
C SER A 43 13.67 -6.60 6.59
N GLN A 44 13.64 -5.93 7.75
CA GLN A 44 14.80 -5.76 8.64
C GLN A 44 15.44 -7.10 9.05
N LYS A 45 14.64 -8.18 9.12
CA LYS A 45 15.09 -9.55 9.45
C LYS A 45 15.57 -10.34 8.21
N LYS A 46 15.37 -9.80 7.00
CA LYS A 46 15.59 -10.48 5.71
C LYS A 46 16.48 -9.63 4.79
N LYS A 47 17.72 -9.35 5.24
CA LYS A 47 18.67 -8.43 4.59
C LYS A 47 19.05 -8.78 3.13
N GLU A 48 18.82 -10.01 2.69
CA GLU A 48 19.11 -10.47 1.32
C GLU A 48 17.85 -10.54 0.44
N GLN A 49 16.73 -9.98 0.90
CA GLN A 49 15.46 -9.98 0.17
C GLN A 49 14.99 -8.55 -0.11
N THR A 50 14.51 -8.31 -1.33
CA THR A 50 13.82 -7.08 -1.70
C THR A 50 12.34 -7.38 -1.83
N PHE A 51 11.51 -6.61 -1.11
CA PHE A 51 10.07 -6.77 -1.09
C PHE A 51 9.40 -5.71 -1.96
N HIS A 52 8.56 -6.15 -2.91
CA HIS A 52 7.75 -5.28 -3.75
C HIS A 52 6.27 -5.54 -3.46
N VAL A 53 5.58 -4.51 -2.98
CA VAL A 53 4.16 -4.62 -2.58
C VAL A 53 3.31 -3.90 -3.61
N PHE A 54 2.40 -4.64 -4.25
CA PHE A 54 1.49 -4.11 -5.25
C PHE A 54 0.08 -4.01 -4.67
N PHE A 55 -0.53 -2.85 -4.80
CA PHE A 55 -1.94 -2.64 -4.46
C PHE A 55 -2.71 -2.41 -5.76
N ASP A 56 -3.53 -3.38 -6.17
CA ASP A 56 -4.36 -3.25 -7.38
C ASP A 56 -5.56 -2.33 -7.13
N GLY A 57 -5.32 -1.02 -7.16
CA GLY A 57 -6.38 -0.03 -7.04
C GLY A 57 -7.07 0.20 -8.37
N LYS A 58 -8.39 -0.07 -8.45
CA LYS A 58 -9.24 0.66 -9.41
C LYS A 58 -9.05 2.16 -9.15
N LYS A 59 -8.34 2.84 -10.04
CA LYS A 59 -8.27 4.31 -10.08
C LYS A 59 -9.70 4.84 -10.02
N LYS A 60 -10.11 5.43 -8.88
CA LYS A 60 -11.00 6.59 -8.98
C LYS A 60 -10.11 7.68 -9.56
N SER A 61 -10.24 7.90 -10.87
CA SER A 61 -9.67 9.04 -11.58
C SER A 61 -10.24 10.33 -10.97
N VAL A 62 -9.65 10.79 -9.88
CA VAL A 62 -9.77 12.20 -9.49
C VAL A 62 -8.59 12.90 -10.17
N THR A 63 -8.76 13.15 -11.46
CA THR A 63 -7.92 14.11 -12.19
C THR A 63 -8.27 15.49 -11.63
N LYS A 64 -7.57 15.94 -10.58
CA LYS A 64 -7.58 17.37 -10.23
C LYS A 64 -6.59 18.08 -11.14
N SER A 65 -7.09 18.58 -12.26
CA SER A 65 -6.39 19.58 -13.05
C SER A 65 -6.48 20.93 -12.33
N PHE A 66 -5.38 21.39 -11.73
CA PHE A 66 -5.29 22.78 -11.30
C PHE A 66 -4.86 23.63 -12.49
N ARG A 67 -5.76 24.45 -13.02
CA ARG A 67 -5.41 25.55 -13.93
C ARG A 67 -5.03 26.75 -13.06
N LYS A 68 -3.78 27.20 -13.15
CA LYS A 68 -3.39 28.50 -12.63
C LYS A 68 -4.06 29.55 -13.52
N LEU A 69 -5.03 30.28 -12.98
CA LEU A 69 -5.50 31.52 -13.61
C LEU A 69 -4.40 32.55 -13.37
N SER A 70 -3.73 32.99 -14.43
CA SER A 70 -2.97 34.24 -14.39
C SER A 70 -3.99 35.36 -14.61
N GLU A 71 -4.22 36.16 -13.57
CA GLU A 71 -4.89 37.44 -13.69
C GLU A 71 -3.87 38.43 -14.26
N ASN A 72 -4.26 39.14 -15.33
CA ASN A 72 -3.58 40.32 -15.86
C ASN A 72 -3.93 41.53 -15.00
#